data_AF-A0A9P6ZVP8-F1
#
_entry.id   AF-A0A9P6ZVP8-F1
#
_cell.length_a   1.000
_cell.length_b   1.000
_cell.length_c   1.000
_cell.angle_alpha   90.00
_cell.angle_beta   90.00
_cell.angle_gamma   90.00
#
_symmetry.space_group_name_H-M   'P 1'
#
loop_
_entity.id
_entity.type
_entity.pdbx_description
1 polymer ?
#
loop_
_entity_poly.entity_id
_entity_poly.type
_entity_poly.pdbx_seq_one_letter_code
_entity_poly.pdbx_strand_id
1 'polypeptide(L)' 'NTEKLKKNWCSPVYAFFDIDHVAVQNVDGHNCHFFPCAAQKCKTRIGGIRHFQDSKDKASTANLKNHAIGCFSDEAV' A
#
# COMPACT_ATOMS: atom_id res chain seq x y z
N ASN A 1 -0.75 9.42 -13.65
CA ASN A 1 0.56 9.01 -14.24
C ASN A 1 1.31 8.11 -13.26
N THR A 2 0.79 6.92 -12.99
CA THR A 2 1.35 5.92 -12.04
C THR A 2 2.46 5.06 -12.66
N GLU A 3 2.61 5.07 -13.99
CA GLU A 3 3.58 4.25 -14.73
C GLU A 3 5.05 4.58 -14.39
N LYS A 4 5.36 5.85 -14.11
CA LYS A 4 6.72 6.26 -13.69
C LYS A 4 7.03 5.83 -12.25
N LEU A 5 6.00 5.75 -11.38
CA LEU A 5 6.14 5.32 -9.99
C LEU A 5 6.37 3.81 -9.90
N LYS A 6 5.65 3.01 -10.70
CA LYS A 6 5.81 1.55 -10.79
C LYS A 6 7.25 1.13 -11.06
N LYS A 7 8.00 1.89 -11.88
CA LYS A 7 9.42 1.62 -12.18
C LYS A 7 10.34 1.66 -10.95
N ASN A 8 9.96 2.39 -9.91
CA ASN A 8 10.76 2.54 -8.69
C ASN A 8 10.31 1.59 -7.56
N TRP A 9 9.33 0.72 -7.81
CA TRP A 9 8.77 -0.22 -6.84
C TRP A 9 9.47 -1.58 -6.91
N CYS A 10 10.77 -1.61 -6.61
CA CYS A 10 11.57 -2.83 -6.69
C CYS A 10 11.49 -3.74 -5.44
N SER A 11 10.78 -3.32 -4.39
CA SER A 11 10.67 -4.11 -3.16
C SER A 11 9.62 -5.23 -3.29
N PRO A 12 9.86 -6.44 -2.76
CA PRO A 12 8.91 -7.56 -2.87
C PRO A 12 7.55 -7.31 -2.20
N VAL A 13 7.49 -6.36 -1.26
CA VAL A 13 6.25 -5.97 -0.58
C VAL A 13 5.13 -5.54 -1.53
N TYR A 14 5.45 -5.01 -2.70
CA TYR A 14 4.45 -4.57 -3.68
C TYR A 14 3.65 -5.74 -4.27
N ALA A 15 4.15 -6.98 -4.22
CA ALA A 15 3.43 -8.16 -4.71
C ALA A 15 2.16 -8.51 -3.91
N PHE A 16 2.01 -7.97 -2.70
CA PHE A 16 0.83 -8.18 -1.84
C PHE A 16 -0.32 -7.23 -2.14
N PHE A 17 -0.14 -6.34 -3.13
CA PHE A 17 -1.10 -5.31 -3.48
C PHE A 17 -1.46 -5.40 -4.96
N ASP A 18 -2.67 -4.94 -5.28
CA ASP A 18 -3.06 -4.79 -6.67
C ASP A 18 -2.40 -3.53 -7.24
N ILE A 19 -1.22 -3.74 -7.85
CA ILE A 19 -0.37 -2.68 -8.38
C ILE A 19 -1.01 -1.98 -9.57
N ASP A 20 -1.95 -2.63 -10.27
CA ASP A 20 -2.59 -2.02 -11.42
C ASP A 20 -3.62 -0.96 -11.02
N HIS A 21 -4.33 -1.20 -9.91
CA HIS A 21 -5.37 -0.31 -9.40
C HIS A 21 -4.87 0.68 -8.33
N VAL A 22 -3.57 0.95 -8.25
CA VAL A 22 -3.03 1.97 -7.35
C VAL A 22 -3.57 3.35 -7.75
N ALA A 23 -4.19 4.04 -6.79
CA ALA A 23 -4.78 5.35 -6.99
C ALA A 23 -4.02 6.44 -6.22
N VAL A 24 -3.88 7.62 -6.81
CA VAL A 24 -3.45 8.82 -6.08
C VAL A 24 -4.70 9.45 -5.46
N GLN A 25 -4.72 9.63 -4.15
CA GLN A 25 -5.83 10.26 -3.42
C GLN A 25 -5.31 11.47 -2.65
N ASN A 26 -6.18 12.45 -2.45
CA ASN A 26 -5.99 13.48 -1.44
C ASN A 26 -6.96 13.19 -0.29
N VAL A 27 -6.42 13.03 0.91
CA VAL A 27 -7.17 12.72 2.13
C VAL A 27 -6.86 13.80 3.14
N ASP A 28 -7.85 14.62 3.47
CA ASP A 28 -7.71 15.69 4.47
C ASP A 28 -6.59 16.68 4.12
N GLY A 29 -6.43 17.00 2.83
CA GLY A 29 -5.36 17.87 2.35
C GLY A 29 -4.01 17.16 2.12
N HIS A 30 -3.86 15.92 2.56
CA HIS A 30 -2.64 15.14 2.42
C HIS A 30 -2.66 14.22 1.20
N ASN A 31 -1.57 14.20 0.43
CA ASN A 31 -1.48 13.37 -0.78
C ASN A 31 -1.01 11.97 -0.43
N CYS A 32 -1.75 10.95 -0.81
CA CYS A 32 -1.38 9.56 -0.58
C CYS A 32 -1.55 8.68 -1.81
N HIS A 33 -0.70 7.66 -1.90
CA HIS A 33 -0.91 6.52 -2.79
C HIS A 33 -1.74 5.48 -2.07
N PHE A 34 -2.90 5.15 -2.61
CA PHE A 34 -3.71 4.05 -2.13
C PHE A 34 -3.35 2.77 -2.86
N PHE A 35 -2.91 1.78 -2.09
CA PHE A 35 -2.57 0.44 -2.56
C PHE A 35 -3.71 -0.51 -2.18
N PRO A 36 -4.52 -0.98 -3.15
CA PRO A 36 -5.53 -1.99 -2.88
C PRO A 36 -4.86 -3.29 -2.44
N CYS A 37 -5.40 -3.93 -1.40
CA CYS A 37 -4.88 -5.20 -0.91
C CYS A 37 -5.24 -6.33 -1.89
N ALA A 38 -4.29 -7.19 -2.21
CA ALA A 38 -4.56 -8.36 -3.08
C ALA A 38 -5.14 -9.57 -2.31
N ALA A 39 -5.33 -9.47 -0.99
CA ALA A 39 -5.88 -10.56 -0.18
C ALA A 39 -7.37 -10.77 -0.48
N GLN A 40 -7.81 -12.03 -0.51
CA GLN A 40 -9.22 -12.38 -0.73
C GLN A 40 -10.16 -11.72 0.30
N LYS A 41 -9.69 -11.58 1.55
CA LYS A 41 -10.38 -10.85 2.62
C LYS A 41 -9.40 -9.90 3.32
N CYS A 42 -9.30 -8.68 2.81
CA CYS A 42 -8.52 -7.65 3.48
C CYS A 42 -9.10 -7.36 4.88
N LYS A 43 -8.24 -7.33 5.90
CA LYS A 43 -8.65 -7.05 7.30
C LYS A 43 -8.94 -5.56 7.54
N THR A 44 -8.61 -4.69 6.59
CA THR A 44 -8.82 -3.24 6.70
C THR A 44 -10.12 -2.84 6.01
N ARG A 45 -10.93 -1.98 6.65
CA ARG A 45 -12.25 -1.54 6.15
C ARG A 45 -12.21 -0.90 4.75
N ILE A 46 -11.11 -0.25 4.40
CA ILE A 46 -10.93 0.42 3.11
C ILE A 46 -10.43 -0.52 2.00
N GLY A 47 -10.22 -1.81 2.28
CA GLY A 47 -9.78 -2.80 1.28
C GLY A 47 -8.33 -2.66 0.82
N GLY A 48 -7.50 -1.92 1.58
CA GLY A 48 -6.12 -1.60 1.20
C GLY A 48 -5.43 -0.72 2.22
N ILE A 49 -4.35 -0.07 1.80
CA ILE A 49 -3.56 0.83 2.66
C ILE A 49 -3.27 2.16 1.96
N ARG A 50 -3.24 3.25 2.73
CA ARG A 50 -2.81 4.57 2.27
C ARG A 50 -1.35 4.79 2.63
N HIS A 51 -0.56 5.16 1.63
CA HIS A 51 0.83 5.57 1.78
C HIS A 51 0.96 7.07 1.52
N PHE A 52 0.92 7.84 2.60
CA PHE A 52 1.05 9.29 2.60
C PHE A 52 2.42 9.73 2.07
N GLN A 53 2.42 10.77 1.25
CA GLN A 53 3.60 11.32 0.58
C GLN A 53 4.14 12.57 1.29
N ASP A 54 3.47 12.97 2.37
CA ASP A 54 3.66 14.24 3.08
C ASP A 54 4.87 14.18 4.04
N SER A 55 5.36 12.98 4.35
CA SER A 55 6.49 12.77 5.27
C SER A 55 7.83 12.70 4.55
N LYS A 56 8.91 13.07 5.25
CA LYS A 56 10.30 12.90 4.78
C LYS A 56 10.60 11.44 4.40
N ASP A 57 9.90 10.49 5.03
CA ASP A 57 9.99 9.05 4.82
C ASP A 57 9.08 8.50 3.69
N LYS A 58 8.76 9.32 2.69
CA LYS A 58 7.94 8.93 1.51
C LYS A 58 8.41 7.69 0.72
N ALA A 59 9.66 7.27 0.93
CA ALA A 59 10.24 6.06 0.33
C ALA A 59 10.14 4.82 1.25
N SER A 60 9.71 5.00 2.51
CA SER A 60 9.56 3.91 3.45
C SER A 60 8.42 2.99 3.03
N THR A 61 8.65 1.69 3.13
CA THR A 61 7.66 0.66 2.83
C THR A 61 7.11 0.00 4.09
N ALA A 62 7.44 0.54 5.27
CA ALA A 62 7.09 -0.07 6.55
C ALA A 62 5.57 -0.23 6.74
N ASN A 63 4.77 0.76 6.34
CA ASN A 63 3.31 0.67 6.38
C ASN A 63 2.76 -0.42 5.44
N LEU A 64 3.31 -0.54 4.22
CA LEU A 64 2.95 -1.60 3.28
C LEU A 64 3.32 -2.98 3.86
N LYS A 65 4.52 -3.11 4.45
CA LYS A 65 4.99 -4.37 5.06
C LYS A 65 4.08 -4.78 6.22
N ASN A 66 3.78 -3.87 7.15
CA ASN A 66 2.92 -4.15 8.29
C ASN A 66 1.51 -4.56 7.84
N HIS A 67 0.97 -3.90 6.82
CA HIS A 67 -0.32 -4.29 6.25
C HIS A 67 -0.26 -5.68 5.61
N ALA A 68 0.79 -5.96 4.82
CA ALA A 68 0.97 -7.26 4.18
C ALA A 68 1.10 -8.39 5.22
N ILE A 69 1.89 -8.20 6.27
CA ILE A 69 1.98 -9.15 7.40
C ILE A 69 0.59 -9.34 8.02
N GLY A 70 -0.10 -8.27 8.37
CA GLY A 70 -1.43 -8.37 8.98
C GLY A 70 -2.46 -9.09 8.10
N CYS A 71 -2.42 -8.91 6.78
CA CYS A 71 -3.41 -9.50 5.87
C CYS A 71 -3.04 -10.89 5.32
N PHE A 72 -1.75 -11.20 5.15
CA PHE A 72 -1.28 -12.43 4.50
C PHE A 72 -0.53 -13.37 5.44
N SER A 73 -0.04 -12.90 6.58
CA SER A 73 0.42 -13.79 7.64
C SER A 73 -0.78 -14.20 8.48
N ASP A 74 -1.02 -15.51 8.49
CA ASP A 74 -1.85 -16.16 9.48
C ASP A 74 -1.01 -16.26 10.76
N GLU A 75 -1.08 -15.25 11.62
CA GLU A 75 -0.78 -15.46 13.04
C GLU A 75 -2.10 -15.83 13.73
N ALA A 76 -2.68 -16.97 13.31
CA ALA A 76 -3.51 -17.73 14.22
C ALA A 76 -2.54 -18.40 15.21
N VAL A 77 -2.54 -17.87 16.44
CA VAL A 77 -2.16 -18.64 17.63
C VAL A 77 -3.03 -19.88 17.77
#